data_AF-A0A409W8E0-F1
#
_entry.id   AF-A0A409W8E0-F1
#
_cell.length_a   1.000
_cell.length_b   1.000
_cell.length_c   1.000
_cell.angle_alpha   90.00
_cell.angle_beta   90.00
_cell.angle_gamma   90.00
#
_symmetry.space_group_name_H-M   'P 1'
#
loop_
_entity.id
_entity.type
_entity.pdbx_description
1 polymer ?
#
loop_
_entity_poly.entity_id
_entity_poly.type
_entity_poly.pdbx_seq_one_letter_code
_entity_poly.pdbx_strand_id
1 'polypeptide(L)'
;MASAEFDREFKLVTSYLFPPKALAGIRLAVALYTLVVLVFLLIWEGVKELGVQSFFSYFTNLSYIGICAYFWASGVQTFFYAQNEHKTYPLQQWPRFLLYLHVLLLTSVITYPILVTVVFWVLLSGPSTFASTYSTWSNISKHALNSIFALFEILFTNVPSMPWLNLFITIIILGCYLGIAYITHATQDIYTYSFLNPRKEGAKLAAYIVGIAVGQIVIFLLVQGGLVLRQRLTQQRLSTGAEPNKLYGRSQEDAKEVA
;
A
#
# COMPACT_ATOMS: atom_id res chain seq x y z
N MET A 1 -5.57 -3.60 27.56
CA MET A 1 -6.73 -4.38 27.08
C MET A 1 -6.63 -4.51 25.57
N ALA A 2 -6.32 -5.72 25.07
CA ALA A 2 -6.46 -6.02 23.64
C ALA A 2 -7.91 -5.73 23.23
N SER A 3 -8.13 -5.03 22.11
CA SER A 3 -9.50 -4.74 21.69
C SER A 3 -10.12 -6.03 21.14
N ALA A 4 -10.98 -6.66 21.93
CA ALA A 4 -11.71 -7.89 21.61
C ALA A 4 -12.66 -7.79 20.38
N GLU A 5 -12.51 -6.75 19.56
CA GLU A 5 -13.38 -6.42 18.43
C GLU A 5 -12.65 -6.10 17.13
N PHE A 6 -11.32 -5.94 17.14
CA PHE A 6 -10.59 -5.57 15.92
C PHE A 6 -10.52 -6.73 14.94
N ASP A 7 -11.02 -6.49 13.72
CA ASP A 7 -11.00 -7.41 12.59
C ASP A 7 -11.48 -8.84 12.93
N ARG A 8 -12.69 -8.96 13.51
CA ARG A 8 -13.30 -10.25 13.88
C ARG A 8 -13.48 -11.20 12.69
N GLU A 9 -13.65 -10.66 11.50
CA GLU A 9 -13.81 -11.43 10.25
C GLU A 9 -12.48 -11.71 9.55
N PHE A 10 -11.34 -11.36 10.16
CA PHE A 10 -9.99 -11.59 9.62
C PHE A 10 -9.79 -11.01 8.20
N LYS A 11 -10.44 -9.89 7.89
CA LYS A 11 -10.44 -9.26 6.56
C LYS A 11 -9.06 -8.77 6.15
N LEU A 12 -8.20 -8.41 7.09
CA LEU A 12 -6.85 -7.92 6.82
C LEU A 12 -5.88 -9.05 6.42
N VAL A 13 -6.19 -10.29 6.78
CA VAL A 13 -5.31 -11.46 6.59
C VAL A 13 -5.92 -12.55 5.70
N THR A 14 -7.04 -12.28 5.04
CA THR A 14 -7.72 -13.23 4.16
C THR A 14 -7.93 -12.69 2.75
N SER A 15 -8.20 -13.62 1.83
CA SER A 15 -8.55 -13.38 0.44
C SER A 15 -9.73 -14.29 0.09
N TYR A 16 -10.59 -13.83 -0.82
CA TYR A 16 -11.65 -14.67 -1.39
C TYR A 16 -11.14 -15.62 -2.48
N LEU A 17 -9.90 -15.42 -2.96
CA LEU A 17 -9.28 -16.18 -4.04
C LEU A 17 -8.14 -17.08 -3.56
N PHE A 18 -7.30 -16.57 -2.65
CA PHE A 18 -6.09 -17.26 -2.20
C PHE A 18 -6.25 -17.83 -0.78
N PRO A 19 -5.77 -19.06 -0.50
CA PRO A 19 -5.65 -19.53 0.87
C PRO A 19 -4.63 -18.68 1.64
N PRO A 20 -4.76 -18.54 2.98
CA PRO A 20 -3.88 -17.67 3.78
C PRO A 20 -2.38 -17.90 3.59
N LYS A 21 -1.95 -19.17 3.44
CA LYS A 21 -0.53 -19.50 3.16
C LYS A 21 -0.03 -18.89 1.84
N ALA A 22 -0.83 -18.98 0.77
CA ALA A 22 -0.47 -18.41 -0.53
C ALA A 22 -0.48 -16.87 -0.48
N LEU A 23 -1.50 -16.28 0.17
CA LEU A 23 -1.56 -14.83 0.36
C LEU A 23 -0.36 -14.29 1.14
N ALA A 24 0.05 -14.97 2.22
CA ALA A 24 1.26 -14.63 2.97
C ALA A 24 2.51 -14.70 2.07
N GLY A 25 2.66 -15.77 1.30
CA GLY A 25 3.77 -15.94 0.36
C GLY A 25 3.85 -14.81 -0.67
N ILE A 26 2.72 -14.44 -1.28
CA ILE A 26 2.67 -13.32 -2.25
C ILE A 26 3.05 -12.00 -1.58
N ARG A 27 2.46 -11.70 -0.42
CA ARG A 27 2.74 -10.45 0.31
C ARG A 27 4.22 -10.36 0.70
N LEU A 28 4.81 -11.44 1.20
CA LEU A 28 6.22 -11.49 1.57
C LEU A 28 7.16 -11.44 0.35
N ALA A 29 6.76 -12.02 -0.79
CA ALA A 29 7.51 -11.88 -2.04
C ALA A 29 7.53 -10.42 -2.54
N VAL A 30 6.39 -9.72 -2.47
CA VAL A 30 6.32 -8.29 -2.78
C VAL A 30 7.15 -7.47 -1.78
N ALA A 31 7.08 -7.80 -0.48
CA ALA A 31 7.88 -7.15 0.55
C ALA A 31 9.39 -7.29 0.29
N LEU A 32 9.84 -8.49 -0.08
CA LEU A 32 11.23 -8.76 -0.41
C LEU A 32 11.67 -8.02 -1.68
N TYR A 33 10.85 -8.08 -2.74
CA TYR A 33 11.14 -7.37 -3.99
C TYR A 33 11.27 -5.86 -3.76
N THR A 34 10.30 -5.26 -3.07
CA THR A 34 10.30 -3.82 -2.80
C THR A 34 11.45 -3.41 -1.89
N LEU A 35 11.85 -4.26 -0.92
CA LEU A 35 13.06 -4.06 -0.12
C LEU A 35 14.33 -4.07 -0.97
N VAL A 36 14.49 -5.04 -1.87
CA VAL A 36 15.65 -5.11 -2.79
C VAL A 36 15.73 -3.87 -3.66
N VAL A 37 14.60 -3.42 -4.22
CA VAL A 37 14.53 -2.18 -5.01
C VAL A 37 14.96 -0.98 -4.17
N LEU A 38 14.42 -0.82 -2.95
CA LEU A 38 14.75 0.31 -2.08
C LEU A 38 16.23 0.34 -1.71
N VAL A 39 16.79 -0.80 -1.28
CA VAL A 39 18.20 -0.91 -0.91
C VAL A 39 19.09 -0.62 -2.12
N PHE A 40 18.77 -1.19 -3.29
CA PHE A 40 19.52 -0.94 -4.50
C PHE A 40 19.49 0.53 -4.90
N LEU A 41 18.32 1.18 -4.91
CA LEU A 41 18.20 2.60 -5.27
C LEU A 41 18.94 3.50 -4.27
N LEU A 42 18.85 3.20 -2.98
CA LEU A 42 19.57 3.94 -1.94
C LEU A 42 21.09 3.85 -2.13
N ILE A 43 21.61 2.63 -2.38
CA ILE A 43 23.03 2.41 -2.65
C ILE A 43 23.44 3.09 -3.96
N TRP A 44 22.63 2.96 -5.01
CA TRP A 44 22.91 3.57 -6.31
C TRP A 44 22.99 5.09 -6.21
N GLU A 45 22.02 5.74 -5.58
CA GLU A 45 22.05 7.19 -5.34
C GLU A 45 23.22 7.62 -4.46
N GLY A 46 23.66 6.78 -3.52
CA GLY A 46 24.83 7.08 -2.67
C GLY A 46 26.19 6.90 -3.35
N VAL A 47 26.30 5.99 -4.31
CA VAL A 47 27.57 5.62 -4.95
C VAL A 47 27.75 6.26 -6.33
N LYS A 48 26.64 6.45 -7.07
CA LYS A 48 26.65 6.91 -8.47
C LYS A 48 26.10 8.31 -8.66
N GLU A 49 25.26 8.79 -7.74
CA GLU A 49 24.71 10.14 -7.77
C GLU A 49 25.32 10.99 -6.64
N LEU A 50 25.06 12.30 -6.65
CA LEU A 50 25.67 13.28 -5.75
C LEU A 50 25.18 13.23 -4.28
N GLY A 51 24.54 12.13 -3.85
CA GLY A 51 24.37 11.79 -2.43
C GLY A 51 22.98 11.32 -1.99
N VAL A 52 22.98 10.44 -0.98
CA VAL A 52 21.80 9.82 -0.33
C VAL A 52 20.86 10.83 0.32
N GLN A 53 21.33 12.05 0.59
CA GLN A 53 20.62 13.03 1.41
C GLN A 53 19.24 13.45 0.86
N SER A 54 19.06 13.39 -0.47
CA SER A 54 17.80 13.74 -1.11
C SER A 54 16.86 12.55 -1.29
N PHE A 55 17.31 11.30 -1.11
CA PHE A 55 16.52 10.08 -1.34
C PHE A 55 15.17 10.12 -0.60
N PHE A 56 15.21 10.48 0.69
CA PHE A 56 14.02 10.57 1.55
C PHE A 56 13.16 11.82 1.31
N SER A 57 13.61 12.74 0.46
CA SER A 57 12.87 13.95 0.10
C SER A 57 11.89 13.73 -1.06
N TYR A 58 12.00 12.62 -1.79
CA TYR A 58 11.08 12.29 -2.88
C TYR A 58 9.86 11.54 -2.35
N PHE A 59 8.65 12.07 -2.60
CA PHE A 59 7.40 11.40 -2.20
C PHE A 59 7.26 10.02 -2.83
N THR A 60 7.76 9.85 -4.05
CA THR A 60 7.79 8.57 -4.76
C THR A 60 8.58 7.51 -4.00
N ASN A 61 9.74 7.88 -3.43
CA ASN A 61 10.53 6.98 -2.59
C ASN A 61 9.83 6.73 -1.24
N LEU A 62 9.26 7.76 -0.60
CA LEU A 62 8.49 7.61 0.66
C LEU A 62 7.26 6.71 0.49
N SER A 63 6.51 6.87 -0.59
CA SER A 63 5.36 6.02 -0.93
C SER A 63 5.80 4.59 -1.15
N TYR A 64 6.96 4.35 -1.78
CA TYR A 64 7.48 3.01 -2.03
C TYR A 64 8.01 2.34 -0.74
N ILE A 65 8.58 3.12 0.19
CA ILE A 65 8.87 2.68 1.56
C ILE A 65 7.58 2.25 2.27
N GLY A 66 6.49 3.02 2.12
CA GLY A 66 5.17 2.67 2.63
C GLY A 66 4.67 1.32 2.11
N ILE A 67 4.82 1.05 0.80
CA ILE A 67 4.51 -0.25 0.20
C ILE A 67 5.33 -1.35 0.86
N CYS A 68 6.65 -1.21 0.92
CA CYS A 68 7.54 -2.19 1.52
C CYS A 68 7.14 -2.49 2.98
N ALA A 69 6.95 -1.45 3.79
CA ALA A 69 6.55 -1.58 5.19
C ALA A 69 5.19 -2.27 5.35
N TYR A 70 4.21 -1.90 4.52
CA TYR A 70 2.89 -2.52 4.54
C TYR A 70 2.98 -4.01 4.21
N PHE A 71 3.62 -4.38 3.11
CA PHE A 71 3.69 -5.77 2.67
C PHE A 71 4.45 -6.67 3.64
N TRP A 72 5.48 -6.14 4.33
CA TRP A 72 6.10 -6.81 5.47
C TRP A 72 5.10 -7.01 6.61
N ALA A 73 4.45 -5.94 7.05
CA ALA A 73 3.48 -6.00 8.15
C ALA A 73 2.34 -6.98 7.83
N SER A 74 1.62 -6.78 6.72
CA SER A 74 0.50 -7.63 6.31
C SER A 74 0.93 -9.06 6.01
N GLY A 75 2.10 -9.26 5.38
CA GLY A 75 2.63 -10.58 5.07
C GLY A 75 2.91 -11.40 6.33
N VAL A 76 3.58 -10.79 7.32
CA VAL A 76 3.86 -11.42 8.62
C VAL A 76 2.56 -11.71 9.38
N GLN A 77 1.62 -10.76 9.43
CA GLN A 77 0.31 -11.00 10.05
C GLN A 77 -0.43 -12.17 9.40
N THR A 78 -0.42 -12.24 8.07
CA THR A 78 -1.06 -13.33 7.30
C THR A 78 -0.37 -14.67 7.54
N PHE A 79 0.96 -14.67 7.63
CA PHE A 79 1.73 -15.87 7.94
C PHE A 79 1.36 -16.43 9.31
N PHE A 80 1.36 -15.60 10.36
CA PHE A 80 0.97 -16.06 11.70
C PHE A 80 -0.48 -16.51 11.77
N TYR A 81 -1.39 -15.83 11.06
CA TYR A 81 -2.78 -16.29 10.92
C TYR A 81 -2.85 -17.70 10.32
N ALA A 82 -2.08 -17.96 9.26
CA ALA A 82 -2.02 -19.26 8.59
C ALA A 82 -1.37 -20.36 9.44
N GLN A 83 -0.40 -20.02 10.29
CA GLN A 83 0.23 -20.97 11.22
C GLN A 83 -0.67 -21.30 12.42
N ASN A 84 -1.46 -20.33 12.87
CA ASN A 84 -2.31 -20.46 14.05
C ASN A 84 -3.72 -20.99 13.72
N GLU A 85 -3.82 -21.90 12.75
CA GLU A 85 -5.07 -22.56 12.35
C GLU A 85 -6.23 -21.59 12.11
N HIS A 86 -5.93 -20.38 11.60
CA HIS A 86 -6.93 -19.34 11.29
C HIS A 86 -7.71 -18.82 12.53
N LYS A 87 -7.13 -18.88 13.74
CA LYS A 87 -7.80 -18.47 14.98
C LYS A 87 -7.53 -17.03 15.38
N THR A 88 -6.28 -16.57 15.28
CA THR A 88 -5.88 -15.19 15.60
C THR A 88 -4.52 -14.85 14.99
N TYR A 89 -4.18 -13.56 14.93
CA TYR A 89 -2.91 -13.06 14.44
C TYR A 89 -2.41 -11.87 15.30
N PRO A 90 -1.09 -11.62 15.37
CA PRO A 90 -0.48 -10.73 16.37
C PRO A 90 -1.09 -9.33 16.46
N LEU A 91 -1.40 -8.70 15.32
CA LEU A 91 -1.93 -7.33 15.29
C LEU A 91 -3.20 -7.18 16.13
N GLN A 92 -4.07 -8.19 16.24
CA GLN A 92 -5.31 -8.09 17.04
C GLN A 92 -5.07 -7.78 18.52
N GLN A 93 -3.86 -8.04 19.01
CA GLN A 93 -3.48 -7.84 20.41
C GLN A 93 -2.72 -6.52 20.64
N TRP A 94 -2.40 -5.79 19.58
CA TRP A 94 -1.62 -4.56 19.67
C TRP A 94 -2.44 -3.38 20.25
N PRO A 95 -1.79 -2.36 20.83
CA PRO A 95 -2.46 -1.13 21.25
C PRO A 95 -3.24 -0.47 20.11
N ARG A 96 -4.38 0.16 20.45
CA ARG A 96 -5.32 0.77 19.48
C ARG A 96 -4.66 1.73 18.49
N PHE A 97 -3.67 2.49 18.94
CA PHE A 97 -2.92 3.40 18.06
C PHE A 97 -2.19 2.65 16.94
N LEU A 98 -1.55 1.51 17.24
CA LEU A 98 -0.87 0.71 16.22
C LEU A 98 -1.86 -0.01 15.28
N LEU A 99 -3.02 -0.41 15.79
CA LEU A 99 -4.12 -0.92 14.94
C LEU A 99 -4.52 0.12 13.90
N TYR A 100 -4.76 1.35 14.34
CA TYR A 100 -5.11 2.46 13.45
C TYR A 100 -3.97 2.76 12.46
N LEU A 101 -2.71 2.81 12.91
CA LEU A 101 -1.58 3.03 12.02
C LEU A 101 -1.48 1.96 10.93
N HIS A 102 -1.78 0.69 11.23
CA HIS A 102 -1.80 -0.35 10.20
C HIS A 102 -2.90 -0.11 9.16
N VAL A 103 -4.09 0.31 9.57
CA VAL A 103 -5.20 0.64 8.66
C VAL A 103 -4.92 1.91 7.85
N LEU A 104 -4.29 2.91 8.46
CA LEU A 104 -3.83 4.12 7.78
C LEU A 104 -2.74 3.80 6.76
N LEU A 105 -1.78 2.94 7.13
CA LEU A 105 -0.73 2.46 6.24
C LEU A 105 -1.33 1.71 5.04
N LEU A 106 -2.27 0.79 5.25
CA LEU A 106 -3.04 0.15 4.18
C LEU A 106 -3.66 1.20 3.26
N THR A 107 -4.38 2.18 3.82
CA THR A 107 -5.06 3.22 3.05
C THR A 107 -4.08 4.03 2.19
N SER A 108 -2.91 4.36 2.75
CA SER A 108 -1.85 5.05 2.02
C SER A 108 -1.33 4.20 0.85
N VAL A 109 -1.15 2.89 1.05
CA VAL A 109 -0.62 1.96 0.05
C VAL A 109 -1.61 1.64 -1.06
N ILE A 110 -2.92 1.72 -0.81
CA ILE A 110 -3.92 1.52 -1.86
C ILE A 110 -4.35 2.82 -2.56
N THR A 111 -3.84 3.99 -2.15
CA THR A 111 -4.18 5.29 -2.78
C THR A 111 -2.96 6.02 -3.34
N TYR A 112 -1.91 6.23 -2.55
CA TYR A 112 -0.73 7.00 -2.99
C TYR A 112 0.01 6.38 -4.17
N PRO A 113 0.17 5.06 -4.31
CA PRO A 113 0.86 4.51 -5.48
C PRO A 113 0.14 4.85 -6.79
N ILE A 114 -1.19 4.84 -6.78
CA ILE A 114 -2.00 5.24 -7.95
C ILE A 114 -1.78 6.72 -8.25
N LEU A 115 -1.80 7.58 -7.22
CA LEU A 115 -1.50 9.00 -7.36
C LEU A 115 -0.10 9.24 -7.91
N VAL A 116 0.89 8.55 -7.37
CA VAL A 116 2.29 8.60 -7.81
C VAL A 116 2.43 8.18 -9.26
N THR A 117 1.77 7.11 -9.68
CA THR A 117 1.76 6.66 -11.07
C THR A 117 1.19 7.75 -11.97
N VAL A 118 0.01 8.30 -11.64
CA VAL A 118 -0.60 9.38 -12.44
C VAL A 118 0.30 10.60 -12.53
N VAL A 119 0.79 11.11 -11.39
CA VAL A 119 1.68 12.27 -11.34
C VAL A 119 2.97 12.02 -12.10
N PHE A 120 3.55 10.83 -11.98
CA PHE A 120 4.77 10.49 -12.71
C PHE A 120 4.55 10.56 -14.22
N TRP A 121 3.52 9.89 -14.74
CA TRP A 121 3.28 9.86 -16.18
C TRP A 121 2.85 11.21 -16.74
N VAL A 122 2.06 11.98 -16.00
CA VAL A 122 1.56 13.28 -16.45
C VAL A 122 2.59 14.40 -16.32
N LEU A 123 3.39 14.41 -15.25
CA LEU A 123 4.24 15.57 -14.90
C LEU A 123 5.75 15.29 -14.88
N LEU A 124 6.17 14.04 -14.69
CA LEU A 124 7.59 13.71 -14.47
C LEU A 124 8.22 12.89 -15.59
N SER A 125 7.41 12.22 -16.42
CA SER A 125 7.91 11.41 -17.53
C SER A 125 8.45 12.29 -18.66
N GLY A 126 9.40 11.77 -19.42
CA GLY A 126 10.07 12.50 -20.48
C GLY A 126 11.15 11.66 -21.19
N PRO A 127 12.00 12.29 -22.02
CA PRO A 127 12.99 11.56 -22.82
C PRO A 127 13.95 10.68 -22.01
N SER A 128 14.26 11.07 -20.77
CA SER A 128 15.16 10.32 -19.88
C SER A 128 14.49 9.13 -19.18
N THR A 129 13.16 9.00 -19.21
CA THR A 129 12.40 7.98 -18.49
C THR A 129 12.92 6.56 -18.81
N PHE A 130 13.25 6.31 -20.07
CA PHE A 130 13.74 5.01 -20.56
C PHE A 130 15.11 5.09 -21.22
N ALA A 131 15.92 6.11 -20.88
CA ALA A 131 17.21 6.35 -21.52
C ALA A 131 18.30 5.33 -21.16
N SER A 132 18.16 4.60 -20.05
CA SER A 132 19.12 3.58 -19.62
C SER A 132 18.42 2.38 -18.99
N THR A 133 19.13 1.27 -18.85
CA THR A 133 18.64 0.10 -18.09
C THR A 133 18.26 0.48 -16.66
N TYR A 134 19.08 1.31 -16.00
CA TYR A 134 18.81 1.79 -14.64
C TYR A 134 17.55 2.65 -14.57
N SER A 135 17.43 3.68 -15.40
CA SER A 135 16.25 4.56 -15.40
C SER A 135 14.97 3.80 -15.77
N THR A 136 15.07 2.86 -16.72
CA THR A 136 13.95 1.99 -17.11
C THR A 136 13.50 1.11 -15.95
N TRP A 137 14.42 0.35 -15.35
CA TRP A 137 14.11 -0.56 -14.26
C TRP A 137 13.59 0.17 -13.02
N SER A 138 14.24 1.28 -12.64
CA SER A 138 13.85 2.07 -11.47
C SER A 138 12.48 2.72 -11.65
N ASN A 139 12.18 3.23 -12.85
CA ASN A 139 10.88 3.84 -13.15
C ASN A 139 9.76 2.81 -13.24
N ILE A 140 9.99 1.65 -13.87
CA ILE A 140 9.03 0.54 -13.87
C ILE A 140 8.72 0.13 -12.43
N SER A 141 9.76 -0.05 -11.61
CA SER A 141 9.59 -0.48 -10.22
C SER A 141 8.80 0.54 -9.40
N LYS A 142 9.22 1.82 -9.40
CA LYS A 142 8.65 2.86 -8.53
C LYS A 142 7.33 3.46 -9.03
N HIS A 143 7.08 3.43 -10.34
CA HIS A 143 5.98 4.20 -10.95
C HIS A 143 4.99 3.35 -11.75
N ALA A 144 5.28 2.08 -12.02
CA ALA A 144 4.32 1.14 -12.60
C ALA A 144 3.94 0.03 -11.60
N LEU A 145 4.94 -0.72 -11.10
CA LEU A 145 4.68 -1.85 -10.20
C LEU A 145 4.07 -1.41 -8.86
N ASN A 146 4.35 -0.20 -8.39
CA ASN A 146 3.73 0.39 -7.22
C ASN A 146 2.18 0.33 -7.27
N SER A 147 1.58 0.70 -8.41
CA SER A 147 0.14 0.62 -8.64
C SER A 147 -0.34 -0.81 -8.81
N ILE A 148 0.47 -1.71 -9.38
CA ILE A 148 0.14 -3.14 -9.44
C ILE A 148 0.03 -3.73 -8.03
N PHE A 149 0.95 -3.39 -7.13
CA PHE A 149 0.90 -3.83 -5.74
C PHE A 149 -0.31 -3.26 -4.99
N ALA A 150 -0.64 -1.99 -5.22
CA ALA A 150 -1.87 -1.39 -4.69
C ALA A 150 -3.13 -2.11 -5.19
N LEU A 151 -3.21 -2.33 -6.51
CA LEU A 151 -4.31 -3.05 -7.16
C LEU A 151 -4.41 -4.50 -6.67
N PHE A 152 -3.30 -5.15 -6.33
CA PHE A 152 -3.34 -6.49 -5.77
C PHE A 152 -4.14 -6.54 -4.46
N GLU A 153 -3.88 -5.61 -3.54
CA GLU A 153 -4.66 -5.51 -2.30
C GLU A 153 -6.11 -5.09 -2.55
N ILE A 154 -6.34 -4.17 -3.49
CA ILE A 154 -7.70 -3.72 -3.81
C ILE A 154 -8.52 -4.86 -4.41
N LEU A 155 -7.93 -5.66 -5.31
CA LEU A 155 -8.68 -6.60 -6.12
C LEU A 155 -8.72 -7.99 -5.49
N PHE A 156 -7.63 -8.49 -4.92
CA PHE A 156 -7.49 -9.91 -4.60
C PHE A 156 -7.50 -10.25 -3.10
N THR A 157 -7.68 -9.29 -2.21
CA THR A 157 -7.77 -9.54 -0.76
C THR A 157 -9.14 -9.17 -0.19
N ASN A 158 -9.37 -9.46 1.09
CA ASN A 158 -10.63 -9.13 1.77
C ASN A 158 -10.58 -7.80 2.52
N VAL A 159 -9.57 -6.95 2.28
CA VAL A 159 -9.36 -5.70 3.03
C VAL A 159 -10.64 -4.85 3.16
N PRO A 160 -10.98 -4.35 4.35
CA PRO A 160 -12.24 -3.66 4.57
C PRO A 160 -12.27 -2.31 3.83
N SER A 161 -13.46 -1.72 3.74
CA SER A 161 -13.62 -0.36 3.24
C SER A 161 -12.86 0.63 4.13
N MET A 162 -12.29 1.69 3.53
CA MET A 162 -11.43 2.61 4.27
C MET A 162 -12.27 3.53 5.18
N PRO A 163 -11.80 3.84 6.39
CA PRO A 163 -12.40 4.89 7.21
C PRO A 163 -12.31 6.25 6.52
N TRP A 164 -13.40 7.03 6.53
CA TRP A 164 -13.42 8.38 5.93
C TRP A 164 -12.41 9.34 6.57
N LEU A 165 -12.09 9.14 7.86
CA LEU A 165 -11.02 9.89 8.52
C LEU A 165 -9.68 9.76 7.78
N ASN A 166 -9.40 8.61 7.17
CA ASN A 166 -8.14 8.39 6.47
C ASN A 166 -8.02 9.26 5.21
N LEU A 167 -9.13 9.69 4.59
CA LEU A 167 -9.08 10.68 3.51
C LEU A 167 -8.47 11.99 4.03
N PHE A 168 -9.01 12.51 5.13
CA PHE A 168 -8.50 13.75 5.73
C PHE A 168 -7.03 13.62 6.15
N ILE A 169 -6.66 12.52 6.81
CA ILE A 169 -5.28 12.28 7.25
C ILE A 169 -4.32 12.11 6.07
N THR A 170 -4.72 11.45 4.99
CA THR A 170 -3.86 11.33 3.80
C THR A 170 -3.62 12.68 3.11
N ILE A 171 -4.61 13.57 3.07
CA ILE A 171 -4.41 14.94 2.60
C ILE A 171 -3.43 15.71 3.49
N ILE A 172 -3.54 15.57 4.82
CA ILE A 172 -2.58 16.18 5.75
C ILE A 172 -1.16 15.66 5.49
N ILE A 173 -0.97 14.36 5.30
CA ILE A 173 0.33 13.77 5.02
C ILE A 173 0.93 14.34 3.72
N LEU A 174 0.12 14.55 2.67
CA LEU A 174 0.58 15.23 1.45
C LEU A 174 0.97 16.69 1.71
N GLY A 175 0.23 17.40 2.56
CA GLY A 175 0.60 18.75 3.00
C GLY A 175 1.92 18.77 3.79
N CYS A 176 2.12 17.83 4.71
CA CYS A 176 3.37 17.67 5.42
C CYS A 176 4.54 17.33 4.46
N TYR A 177 4.29 16.52 3.43
CA TYR A 177 5.28 16.25 2.40
C TYR A 177 5.70 17.52 1.65
N LEU A 178 4.76 18.41 1.33
CA LEU A 178 5.09 19.71 0.73
C LEU A 178 6.06 20.48 1.63
N GLY A 179 5.84 20.47 2.95
CA GLY A 179 6.78 21.01 3.93
C GLY A 179 8.18 20.40 3.84
N ILE A 180 8.27 19.06 3.74
CA ILE A 180 9.56 18.36 3.54
C ILE A 180 10.24 18.83 2.26
N ALA A 181 9.52 18.95 1.14
CA ALA A 181 10.10 19.38 -0.13
C ALA A 181 10.73 20.79 -0.04
N TYR A 182 10.11 21.72 0.69
CA TYR A 182 10.68 23.06 0.92
C TYR A 182 11.80 23.08 1.95
N ILE A 183 11.79 22.19 2.95
CA ILE A 183 12.94 21.98 3.84
C ILE A 183 14.14 21.48 3.02
N THR A 184 13.94 20.54 2.09
CA THR A 184 14.99 20.07 1.18
C THR A 184 15.54 21.21 0.34
N HIS A 185 14.68 22.06 -0.24
CA HIS A 185 15.17 23.24 -0.96
C HIS A 185 15.97 24.20 -0.06
N ALA A 186 15.49 24.48 1.15
CA ALA A 186 16.17 25.38 2.08
C ALA A 186 17.54 24.84 2.56
N THR A 187 17.74 23.53 2.55
CA THR A 187 18.94 22.88 3.09
C THR A 187 19.90 22.35 2.01
N GLN A 188 19.40 22.05 0.82
CA GLN A 188 20.15 21.41 -0.27
C GLN A 188 20.05 22.17 -1.60
N ASP A 189 19.36 23.31 -1.63
CA ASP A 189 19.14 24.16 -2.81
C ASP A 189 18.50 23.45 -4.02
N ILE A 190 17.77 22.36 -3.77
CA ILE A 190 17.07 21.59 -4.81
C ILE A 190 15.57 21.53 -4.55
N TYR A 191 14.78 21.63 -5.62
CA TYR A 191 13.37 21.24 -5.60
C TYR A 191 13.25 19.77 -5.99
N THR A 192 12.63 18.96 -5.14
CA THR A 192 12.40 17.52 -5.38
C THR A 192 11.63 17.28 -6.67
N TYR A 193 10.75 18.21 -7.06
CA TYR A 193 10.11 18.22 -8.36
C TYR A 193 10.16 19.62 -8.96
N SER A 194 10.47 19.74 -10.25
CA SER A 194 10.63 21.06 -10.88
C SER A 194 9.36 21.92 -10.84
N PHE A 195 8.18 21.28 -10.81
CA PHE A 195 6.89 21.96 -10.70
C PHE A 195 6.63 22.58 -9.31
N LEU A 196 7.46 22.28 -8.31
CA LEU A 196 7.40 22.89 -6.98
C LEU A 196 8.18 24.21 -6.89
N ASN A 197 8.92 24.59 -7.94
CA ASN A 197 9.70 25.82 -7.96
C ASN A 197 8.78 27.04 -8.21
N PRO A 198 8.56 27.92 -7.22
CA PRO A 198 7.68 29.08 -7.36
C PRO A 198 8.21 30.11 -8.36
N ARG A 199 9.54 30.20 -8.54
CA ARG A 199 10.15 31.11 -9.54
C ARG A 199 9.89 30.65 -10.97
N LYS A 200 9.78 29.33 -11.17
CA LYS A 200 9.53 28.73 -12.48
C LYS A 200 8.05 28.75 -12.83
N GLU A 201 7.20 28.33 -11.89
CA GLU A 201 5.78 28.05 -12.17
C GLU A 201 4.84 29.23 -11.84
N GLY A 202 5.25 30.14 -10.94
CA GLY A 202 4.40 31.24 -10.49
C GLY A 202 3.03 30.76 -9.99
N ALA A 203 1.94 31.32 -10.53
CA ALA A 203 0.57 30.95 -10.15
C ALA A 203 0.22 29.47 -10.45
N LYS A 204 0.91 28.80 -11.40
CA LYS A 204 0.67 27.39 -11.71
C LYS A 204 1.03 26.45 -10.56
N LEU A 205 1.94 26.87 -9.68
CA LEU A 205 2.29 26.09 -8.48
C LEU A 205 1.07 25.79 -7.62
N ALA A 206 0.21 26.78 -7.38
CA ALA A 206 -1.02 26.59 -6.62
C ALA A 206 -1.96 25.58 -7.31
N ALA A 207 -2.03 25.61 -8.64
CA ALA A 207 -2.80 24.65 -9.41
C ALA A 207 -2.24 23.22 -9.30
N TYR A 208 -0.92 23.03 -9.27
CA TYR A 208 -0.31 21.71 -9.02
C TYR A 208 -0.62 21.18 -7.62
N ILE A 209 -0.48 22.02 -6.59
CA ILE A 209 -0.73 21.63 -5.20
C ILE A 209 -2.21 21.23 -5.02
N VAL A 210 -3.14 22.09 -5.47
CA VAL A 210 -4.58 21.83 -5.40
C VAL A 210 -4.95 20.62 -6.27
N GLY A 211 -4.39 20.52 -7.47
CA GLY A 211 -4.63 19.42 -8.39
C GLY A 211 -4.22 18.06 -7.82
N ILE A 212 -3.07 17.98 -7.15
CA ILE A 212 -2.63 16.74 -6.48
C ILE A 212 -3.54 16.40 -5.30
N ALA A 213 -3.95 17.38 -4.49
CA ALA A 213 -4.89 17.15 -3.39
C ALA A 213 -6.26 16.65 -3.89
N VAL A 214 -6.80 17.26 -4.95
CA VAL A 214 -8.04 16.81 -5.60
C VAL A 214 -7.85 15.42 -6.20
N GLY A 215 -6.72 15.16 -6.85
CA GLY A 215 -6.37 13.83 -7.37
C GLY A 215 -6.41 12.75 -6.28
N GLN A 216 -5.86 13.03 -5.09
CA GLN A 216 -5.93 12.11 -3.96
C GLN A 216 -7.38 11.86 -3.50
N ILE A 217 -8.23 12.89 -3.46
CA ILE A 217 -9.66 12.73 -3.12
C ILE A 217 -10.35 11.82 -4.13
N VAL A 218 -10.17 12.07 -5.42
CA VAL A 218 -10.77 11.26 -6.50
C VAL A 218 -10.31 9.81 -6.41
N ILE A 219 -9.00 9.57 -6.25
CA ILE A 219 -8.44 8.22 -6.12
C ILE A 219 -8.99 7.52 -4.88
N PHE A 220 -9.07 8.21 -3.73
CA PHE A 220 -9.65 7.64 -2.51
C PHE A 220 -11.10 7.18 -2.77
N LEU A 221 -11.93 8.01 -3.41
CA LEU A 221 -13.31 7.66 -3.73
C LEU A 221 -13.41 6.47 -4.69
N LEU A 222 -12.57 6.42 -5.72
CA LEU A 222 -12.51 5.30 -6.66
C LEU A 222 -12.10 4.00 -5.98
N VAL A 223 -11.08 4.04 -5.12
CA VAL A 223 -10.63 2.88 -4.35
C VAL A 223 -11.70 2.45 -3.37
N GLN A 224 -12.34 3.39 -2.67
CA GLN A 224 -13.46 3.11 -1.76
C GLN A 224 -14.61 2.40 -2.50
N GLY A 225 -14.99 2.92 -3.68
CA GLY A 225 -15.99 2.30 -4.54
C GLY A 225 -15.57 0.89 -5.00
N GLY A 226 -14.32 0.72 -5.41
CA GLY A 226 -13.75 -0.58 -5.81
C GLY A 226 -13.78 -1.61 -4.69
N LEU A 227 -13.42 -1.23 -3.46
CA LEU A 227 -13.47 -2.09 -2.28
C LEU A 227 -14.91 -2.52 -1.96
N VAL A 228 -15.85 -1.57 -1.97
CA VAL A 228 -17.29 -1.85 -1.74
C VAL A 228 -17.84 -2.77 -2.82
N LEU A 229 -17.53 -2.50 -4.09
CA LEU A 229 -17.96 -3.32 -5.22
C LEU A 229 -17.42 -4.75 -5.09
N ARG A 230 -16.11 -4.91 -4.84
CA ARG A 230 -15.49 -6.22 -4.66
C ARG A 230 -16.14 -6.98 -3.51
N GLN A 231 -16.33 -6.34 -2.35
CA GLN A 231 -16.99 -6.96 -1.18
C GLN A 231 -18.39 -7.47 -1.53
N ARG A 232 -19.19 -6.69 -2.27
CA ARG A 232 -20.54 -7.11 -2.71
C ARG A 232 -20.47 -8.32 -3.65
N LEU A 233 -19.57 -8.28 -4.63
CA LEU A 233 -19.42 -9.36 -5.62
C LEU A 233 -18.93 -10.67 -4.99
N THR A 234 -18.05 -10.60 -3.99
CA THR A 234 -17.48 -11.80 -3.36
C THR A 234 -18.38 -12.38 -2.27
N GLN A 235 -19.14 -11.54 -1.56
CA GLN A 235 -20.17 -12.00 -0.61
C GLN A 235 -21.33 -12.71 -1.33
N GLN A 236 -21.78 -12.18 -2.48
CA GLN A 236 -22.83 -12.83 -3.28
C GLN A 236 -22.42 -14.23 -3.73
N ARG A 237 -21.18 -14.43 -4.19
CA ARG A 237 -20.66 -15.76 -4.58
C ARG A 237 -20.69 -16.77 -3.44
N LEU A 238 -20.42 -16.36 -2.21
CA LEU A 238 -20.51 -17.24 -1.04
C LEU A 238 -21.97 -17.61 -0.72
N SER A 239 -22.91 -16.67 -0.93
CA SER A 239 -24.35 -16.93 -0.70
C SER A 239 -25.04 -17.76 -1.79
N THR A 240 -24.53 -17.73 -3.03
CA THR A 240 -25.16 -18.41 -4.18
C THR A 240 -24.47 -19.71 -4.59
N GLY A 241 -23.35 -20.11 -3.96
CA GLY A 241 -22.47 -21.14 -4.52
C GLY A 241 -21.76 -22.11 -3.57
N ALA A 242 -22.03 -22.09 -2.25
CA ALA A 242 -21.47 -23.10 -1.35
C ALA A 242 -22.43 -23.39 -0.19
N GLU A 243 -22.94 -24.62 -0.10
CA GLU A 243 -23.41 -25.12 1.19
C GLU A 243 -22.24 -25.04 2.18
N PRO A 244 -22.43 -24.47 3.39
CA PRO A 244 -21.37 -24.38 4.40
C PRO A 244 -20.99 -25.75 5.03
N ASN A 245 -21.53 -26.86 4.54
CA ASN A 245 -21.34 -28.18 5.13
C ASN A 245 -20.52 -29.08 4.20
N LYS A 246 -19.17 -28.96 4.27
CA LYS A 246 -18.23 -30.06 3.93
C LYS A 246 -16.75 -29.76 4.19
N LEU A 247 -16.35 -28.56 4.62
CA LEU A 247 -14.94 -28.22 4.83
C LEU A 247 -14.43 -28.32 6.28
N TYR A 248 -15.25 -28.73 7.26
CA TYR A 248 -14.81 -28.91 8.65
C TYR A 248 -15.60 -29.95 9.45
N GLY A 249 -15.84 -31.14 8.88
CA GLY A 249 -16.70 -32.14 9.52
C GLY A 249 -16.33 -33.59 9.21
N ARG A 250 -15.03 -33.94 9.19
CA ARG A 250 -14.61 -35.33 8.96
C ARG A 250 -13.60 -35.85 9.98
N SER A 251 -13.72 -35.44 11.25
CA SER A 251 -12.90 -36.00 12.32
C SER A 251 -13.68 -36.35 13.60
N GLN A 252 -15.02 -36.41 13.56
CA GLN A 252 -15.82 -36.85 14.73
C GLN A 252 -16.72 -38.05 14.46
N GLU A 253 -16.93 -38.49 13.22
CA GLU A 253 -17.70 -39.71 12.94
C GLU A 253 -16.85 -40.99 13.01
N ASP A 254 -15.55 -40.93 12.72
CA ASP A 254 -14.68 -42.12 12.76
C ASP A 254 -14.26 -42.57 14.18
N ALA A 255 -14.65 -41.82 15.22
CA ALA A 255 -14.34 -42.15 16.62
C ALA A 255 -15.46 -42.94 17.33
N LYS A 256 -16.58 -43.24 16.65
CA LYS A 256 -17.72 -43.98 17.24
C LYS A 256 -17.91 -45.39 16.71
N GLU A 257 -17.03 -45.89 15.83
CA GLU A 257 -17.11 -47.25 15.29
C GLU A 257 -16.06 -48.23 15.86
N VAL A 258 -15.32 -47.83 16.91
CA VAL A 258 -14.39 -48.71 17.65
C VAL A 258 -14.59 -48.58 19.17
N ALA A 259 -15.84 -48.73 19.62
CA ALA A 259 -16.17 -48.92 21.04
C ALA A 259 -17.05 -50.17 21.21
#